data_AF-A0A2E0XR17-F1
#
_entry.id   AF-A0A2E0XR17-F1
#
_cell.length_a   1.000
_cell.length_b   1.000
_cell.length_c   1.000
_cell.angle_alpha   90.00
_cell.angle_beta   90.00
_cell.angle_gamma   90.00
#
_symmetry.space_group_name_H-M   'P 1'
#
loop_
_entity.id
_entity.type
_entity.pdbx_description
1 polymer ?
#
loop_
_entity_poly.entity_id
_entity_poly.type
_entity_poly.pdbx_seq_one_letter_code
_entity_poly.pdbx_strand_id
1 'polypeptide(L)' 'MKSDPRDQSNHNCLLKQLISNFGQRLKSVVLFGSQARGEAMDTSDHNLFLVIDSLLEGPIRYLKNVRLVLGG' A
#
# COMPACT_ATOMS: atom_id res chain seq x y z
N MET A 1 21.01 5.74 3.11
CA MET A 1 20.13 6.86 3.52
C MET A 1 19.16 6.34 4.56
N LYS A 2 18.93 7.06 5.66
CA LYS A 2 17.83 6.72 6.58
C LYS A 2 16.53 7.21 5.94
N SER A 3 15.51 6.38 5.93
CA SER A 3 14.16 6.76 5.47
C SER A 3 13.69 7.99 6.24
N ASP A 4 13.00 8.91 5.55
CA ASP A 4 12.39 10.06 6.18
C ASP A 4 11.37 9.58 7.23
N PRO A 5 11.41 10.04 8.49
CA PRO A 5 10.41 9.67 9.50
C PRO A 5 8.97 9.99 9.07
N ARG A 6 8.75 10.92 8.14
CA ARG A 6 7.46 11.20 7.50
C ARG A 6 6.99 10.06 6.61
N ASP A 7 7.89 9.40 5.88
CA ASP A 7 7.56 8.25 5.03
C ASP A 7 7.08 7.08 5.88
N GLN A 8 7.79 6.80 6.98
CA GLN A 8 7.41 5.76 7.93
C GLN A 8 6.03 6.02 8.56
N SER A 9 5.74 7.29 8.88
CA SER A 9 4.43 7.73 9.39
C SER A 9 3.33 7.53 8.34
N ASN A 10 3.61 7.84 7.08
CA ASN A 10 2.67 7.67 5.97
C ASN A 10 2.36 6.20 5.70
N HIS A 11 3.37 5.31 5.72
CA HIS A 11 3.16 3.86 5.58
C HIS A 11 2.30 3.29 6.70
N ASN A 12 2.51 3.75 7.95
CA ASN A 12 1.71 3.30 9.09
C ASN A 12 0.24 3.73 8.98
N CYS A 13 -0.02 4.95 8.53
CA CYS A 13 -1.39 5.43 8.28
C CYS A 13 -2.09 4.57 7.23
N LEU A 14 -1.38 4.33 6.11
CA LEU A 14 -1.89 3.53 5.01
C LEU A 14 -2.16 2.08 5.41
N LEU A 15 -1.25 1.46 6.16
CA LEU A 15 -1.41 0.11 6.67
C LEU A 15 -2.65 0.01 7.56
N LYS A 16 -2.87 0.99 8.46
CA LYS A 16 -4.07 1.04 9.30
C LYS A 16 -5.35 1.15 8.47
N GLN A 17 -5.37 1.97 7.42
CA GLN A 17 -6.51 2.09 6.52
C GLN A 17 -6.79 0.77 5.77
N LEU A 18 -5.75 0.13 5.24
CA LEU A 18 -5.87 -1.16 4.57
C LEU A 18 -6.41 -2.24 5.52
N ILE A 19 -5.87 -2.33 6.73
CA ILE A 19 -6.33 -3.25 7.77
C ILE A 19 -7.79 -2.97 8.14
N SER A 20 -8.16 -1.69 8.33
CA SER A 20 -9.53 -1.32 8.70
C SER A 20 -10.56 -1.66 7.62
N ASN A 21 -10.19 -1.57 6.34
CA ASN A 21 -11.12 -1.80 5.22
C ASN A 21 -11.22 -3.27 4.82
N PHE A 22 -10.10 -4.00 4.84
CA PHE A 22 -10.05 -5.39 4.37
C PHE A 22 -10.03 -6.42 5.51
N GLY A 23 -9.69 -6.01 6.73
CA GLY A 23 -9.71 -6.85 7.92
C GLY A 23 -8.93 -8.16 7.72
N GLN A 24 -9.54 -9.27 8.13
CA GLN A 24 -8.94 -10.61 8.00
C GLN A 24 -8.73 -11.09 6.55
N ARG A 25 -9.29 -10.39 5.57
CA ARG A 25 -9.08 -10.70 4.15
C ARG A 25 -7.74 -10.21 3.66
N LEU A 26 -7.18 -9.16 4.26
CA LEU A 26 -5.83 -8.69 3.94
C LEU A 26 -4.80 -9.67 4.50
N LYS A 27 -4.19 -10.46 3.63
CA LYS A 27 -3.20 -11.48 4.02
C LYS A 27 -1.79 -10.92 4.08
N SER A 28 -1.48 -9.98 3.19
CA SER A 28 -0.14 -9.42 3.11
C SER A 28 -0.14 -8.04 2.46
N VAL A 29 0.79 -7.20 2.95
CA VAL A 29 1.18 -5.91 2.37
C VAL A 29 2.69 -5.92 2.25
N VAL A 30 3.20 -5.82 1.03
CA VAL A 30 4.64 -5.84 0.77
C VAL A 30 5.05 -4.54 0.10
N LEU A 31 6.00 -3.83 0.71
CA LEU A 31 6.68 -2.69 0.10
C LEU A 31 7.73 -3.21 -0.89
N PHE A 32 7.72 -2.68 -2.10
CA PHE A 32 8.74 -2.97 -3.10
C PHE A 32 9.17 -1.71 -3.86
N GLY A 33 10.13 -1.84 -4.77
CA GLY A 33 10.66 -0.72 -5.54
C GLY A 33 11.73 0.08 -4.79
N SER A 34 11.97 1.32 -5.21
CA SER A 34 13.06 2.18 -4.72
C SER A 34 12.99 2.42 -3.20
N GLN A 35 11.77 2.55 -2.65
CA GLN A 35 11.53 2.70 -1.22
C GLN A 35 11.99 1.48 -0.41
N ALA A 36 11.74 0.27 -0.90
CA ALA A 36 12.20 -0.96 -0.24
C ALA A 36 13.73 -1.14 -0.31
N ARG A 37 14.38 -0.60 -1.35
CA ARG A 37 15.84 -0.67 -1.54
C ARG A 37 16.62 0.48 -0.89
N GLY A 38 15.93 1.49 -0.36
CA GLY A 38 16.57 2.70 0.16
C GLY A 38 17.18 3.61 -0.92
N GLU A 39 16.68 3.49 -2.15
CA GLU A 39 17.08 4.27 -3.33
C GLU A 39 16.02 5.32 -3.72
N ALA A 40 15.02 5.52 -2.87
CA ALA A 40 13.96 6.47 -3.13
C ALA A 40 14.45 7.91 -3.01
N MET A 41 13.96 8.74 -3.92
CA MET A 41 14.02 10.20 -3.85
C MET A 41 12.67 10.74 -3.37
N ASP A 42 12.62 12.00 -2.96
CA ASP A 42 11.40 12.66 -2.46
C ASP A 42 10.24 12.65 -3.47
N THR A 43 10.53 12.49 -4.76
CA THR A 43 9.54 12.41 -5.85
C THR A 43 9.18 10.98 -6.26
N SER A 44 9.76 9.97 -5.60
CA SER A 44 9.54 8.58 -5.95
C SER A 44 8.16 8.08 -5.52
N ASP A 45 7.50 7.34 -6.41
CA ASP A 45 6.26 6.65 -6.08
C ASP A 45 6.47 5.58 -5.01
N HIS A 46 5.41 5.32 -4.24
CA HIS A 46 5.33 4.18 -3.34
C HIS A 46 4.68 2.98 -4.04
N ASN A 47 5.37 1.84 -4.03
CA ASN A 47 4.91 0.63 -4.69
C ASN A 47 4.56 -0.44 -3.65
N LEU A 48 3.30 -0.88 -3.65
CA LEU A 48 2.77 -1.88 -2.71
C LEU A 48 2.16 -3.06 -3.45
N PHE A 49 2.48 -4.26 -2.99
CA PHE A 49 1.85 -5.50 -3.43
C PHE A 49 0.92 -5.99 -2.31
N LEU A 50 -0.36 -6.20 -2.65
CA LEU A 50 -1.40 -6.57 -1.69
C LEU A 50 -1.94 -7.96 -2.04
N VAL A 51 -2.07 -8.81 -1.02
CA VAL A 51 -2.80 -10.08 -1.14
C VAL A 51 -4.08 -9.97 -0.32
N ILE A 52 -5.23 -10.02 -0.99
CA ILE A 52 -6.54 -9.87 -0.35
C ILE A 52 -7.46 -11.00 -0.85
N ASP A 53 -8.04 -11.75 0.09
CA ASP A 53 -9.00 -12.80 -0.24
C ASP A 53 -10.29 -12.24 -0.85
N SER A 54 -10.85 -12.97 -1.81
CA SER A 54 -12.18 -12.73 -2.38
C SER A 54 -12.38 -11.31 -2.95
N LEU A 55 -11.32 -10.69 -3.48
CA LEU A 55 -11.44 -9.47 -4.26
C LEU A 55 -12.37 -9.73 -5.46
N LEU A 56 -13.38 -8.87 -5.68
CA LEU A 56 -14.35 -9.02 -6.77
C LEU A 56 -13.65 -9.13 -8.13
N GLU A 57 -13.95 -10.19 -8.87
CA GLU A 57 -13.19 -10.62 -10.04
C GLU A 57 -13.02 -9.52 -11.11
N GLY A 58 -11.77 -9.29 -11.51
CA GLY A 58 -11.39 -8.48 -12.67
C GLY A 58 -10.26 -7.48 -12.39
N PRO A 59 -9.19 -7.43 -13.22
CA PRO A 59 -8.00 -6.62 -12.97
C PRO A 59 -8.29 -5.11 -12.81
N ILE A 60 -9.26 -4.59 -13.55
CA ILE A 60 -9.68 -3.18 -13.46
C ILE A 60 -10.50 -2.90 -12.19
N ARG A 61 -11.27 -3.89 -11.71
CA ARG A 61 -12.13 -3.75 -10.54
C ARG A 61 -11.33 -3.78 -9.24
N TYR A 62 -10.23 -4.53 -9.20
CA TYR A 62 -9.26 -4.51 -8.11
C TYR A 62 -8.70 -3.10 -7.87
N LEU A 63 -8.28 -2.43 -8.93
CA LEU A 63 -7.68 -1.09 -8.86
C LEU A 63 -8.64 -0.04 -8.32
N LYS A 64 -9.94 -0.11 -8.68
CA LYS A 64 -10.96 0.78 -8.13
C LYS A 64 -11.18 0.54 -6.63
N ASN A 65 -11.32 -0.73 -6.21
CA ASN A 65 -11.55 -1.07 -4.81
C ASN A 65 -10.37 -0.68 -3.91
N VAL A 66 -9.14 -0.83 -4.41
CA VAL A 66 -7.93 -0.42 -3.67
C VAL A 66 -7.80 1.10 -3.67
N ARG A 67 -7.95 1.79 -4.81
CA ARG A 67 -7.81 3.26 -4.85
C ARG A 67 -8.83 4.00 -3.98
N LEU A 68 -10.06 3.52 -3.88
CA LEU A 68 -11.08 4.11 -2.98
C LEU A 68 -10.64 4.07 -1.51
N VAL A 69 -9.78 3.12 -1.13
CA VAL A 69 -9.23 3.01 0.23
C VAL A 69 -7.97 3.87 0.42
N LEU A 70 -7.18 4.06 -0.64
CA LEU A 70 -5.94 4.86 -0.61
C LEU A 70 -6.20 6.37 -0.75
N GLY A 71 -7.42 6.79 -1.09
CA GLY A 71 -7.83 8.20 -1.15
C GLY A 71 -8.97 8.45 -2.13
N GLY A 72 -10.08 8.96 -1.59
CA GLY A 72 -10.63 10.22 -2.08
C GLY A 72 -9.86 11.38 -1.46
#